data_AF-A0A957C4E2-F1
#
_entry.id   AF-A0A957C4E2-F1
#
_cell.length_a   1.000
_cell.length_b   1.000
_cell.length_c   1.000
_cell.angle_alpha   90.00
_cell.angle_beta   90.00
_cell.angle_gamma   90.00
#
_symmetry.space_group_name_H-M   'P 1'
#
loop_
_entity.id
_entity.type
_entity.pdbx_description
1 polymer ?
#
loop_
_entity_poly.entity_id
_entity_poly.type
_entity_poly.pdbx_seq_one_letter_code
_entity_poly.pdbx_strand_id
1 'polypeptide(L)'
;MDSTIFKNIRGSNTRLILFGLLALIAGIAALVLTTVPYFVAKFTGPVPISMKELVSTEVNFIQPLYFREVTGEEMFDSGYYYETYDSDTGAVTNTDYFGLLYLGSDRFLLVRTEDRVDEGQTTYVGSLTTISDEIQRDMIDDLRRELGADADTIQFLPVMLDTRDSEIFWYVGAAIVAVQILFGVRGVVLFLQRTNDPYKHPALKKLGRYGDVRMVVDSIEQDLALQDEVIGKNLHLTRNWVVFISGGNIQATRYSDLVWLYKHT
;
A
#
# COMPACT_ATOMS: atom_id res chain seq x y z
N MET A 1 -34.38 -25.28 14.18
CA MET A 1 -34.54 -24.51 12.93
C MET A 1 -33.57 -23.35 13.01
N ASP A 2 -32.67 -23.21 12.04
CA ASP A 2 -31.75 -22.07 11.99
C ASP A 2 -32.56 -20.81 11.68
N SER A 3 -32.55 -19.82 12.58
CA SER A 3 -33.27 -18.56 12.38
C SER A 3 -32.73 -17.80 11.15
N THR A 4 -33.63 -17.20 10.38
CA THR A 4 -33.31 -16.51 9.12
C THR A 4 -32.41 -15.30 9.36
N ILE A 5 -32.65 -14.58 10.46
CA ILE A 5 -31.85 -13.45 10.94
C ILE A 5 -30.44 -13.91 11.30
N PHE A 6 -30.29 -14.94 12.13
CA PHE A 6 -28.97 -15.42 12.56
C PHE A 6 -28.17 -16.00 11.37
N LYS A 7 -28.82 -16.66 10.41
CA LYS A 7 -28.17 -17.14 9.18
C LYS A 7 -27.57 -15.99 8.36
N ASN A 8 -28.31 -14.89 8.21
CA ASN A 8 -27.83 -13.71 7.48
C ASN A 8 -26.70 -12.98 8.21
N ILE A 9 -26.77 -12.87 9.54
CA ILE A 9 -25.70 -12.31 10.37
C ILE A 9 -24.43 -13.17 10.25
N ARG A 10 -24.57 -14.50 10.30
CA ARG A 10 -23.44 -15.41 10.12
C ARG A 10 -22.77 -15.21 8.76
N GLY A 11 -23.55 -15.11 7.69
CA GLY A 11 -23.02 -14.81 6.35
C GLY A 11 -22.25 -13.48 6.29
N SER A 12 -22.74 -12.43 6.96
CA SER A 12 -22.03 -11.15 7.07
C SER A 12 -20.70 -11.29 7.80
N ASN A 13 -20.71 -11.97 8.95
CA ASN A 13 -19.53 -12.22 9.76
C ASN A 13 -18.50 -13.07 8.99
N THR A 14 -18.94 -14.07 8.22
CA THR A 14 -18.06 -14.88 7.36
C THR A 14 -17.36 -14.04 6.29
N ARG A 15 -18.06 -13.08 5.67
CA ARG A 15 -17.42 -12.15 4.73
C ARG A 15 -16.40 -11.25 5.44
N LEU A 16 -16.74 -10.76 6.62
CA LEU A 16 -15.87 -9.89 7.42
C LEU A 16 -14.57 -10.61 7.83
N ILE A 17 -14.62 -11.88 8.26
CA ILE A 17 -13.40 -12.66 8.54
C ILE A 17 -12.63 -12.97 7.26
N LEU A 18 -13.31 -13.28 6.14
CA LEU A 18 -12.64 -13.53 4.86
C LEU A 18 -11.85 -12.30 4.41
N PHE A 19 -12.47 -11.12 4.40
CA PHE A 19 -11.78 -9.88 4.06
C PHE A 19 -10.69 -9.52 5.07
N GLY A 20 -10.93 -9.76 6.37
CA GLY A 20 -9.92 -9.55 7.41
C GLY A 20 -8.69 -10.43 7.23
N LEU A 21 -8.87 -11.72 6.95
CA LEU A 21 -7.78 -12.67 6.69
C LEU A 21 -7.06 -12.35 5.37
N LEU A 22 -7.78 -12.01 4.31
CA LEU A 22 -7.18 -11.59 3.05
C LEU A 22 -6.32 -10.33 3.25
N ALA A 23 -6.82 -9.34 4.00
CA ALA A 23 -6.05 -8.14 4.33
C ALA A 23 -4.78 -8.48 5.13
N LEU A 24 -4.86 -9.39 6.11
CA LEU A 24 -3.69 -9.85 6.88
C LEU A 24 -2.67 -10.57 5.99
N ILE A 25 -3.11 -11.53 5.18
CA ILE A 25 -2.22 -12.32 4.31
C ILE A 25 -1.53 -11.39 3.31
N ALA A 26 -2.29 -10.52 2.64
CA ALA A 26 -1.74 -9.56 1.69
C ALA A 26 -0.79 -8.57 2.37
N GLY A 27 -1.10 -8.10 3.59
CA GLY A 27 -0.24 -7.18 4.34
C GLY A 27 1.08 -7.84 4.76
N ILE A 28 1.02 -9.08 5.26
CA ILE A 28 2.21 -9.86 5.62
C ILE A 28 3.05 -10.17 4.37
N ALA A 29 2.41 -10.59 3.26
CA ALA A 29 3.10 -10.85 2.00
C ALA A 29 3.79 -9.58 1.48
N ALA A 30 3.11 -8.43 1.50
CA ALA A 30 3.70 -7.15 1.11
C ALA A 30 4.90 -6.78 1.99
N LEU A 31 4.77 -6.93 3.32
CA LEU A 31 5.88 -6.71 4.25
C LEU A 31 7.08 -7.59 3.88
N VAL A 32 6.86 -8.90 3.72
CA VAL A 32 7.93 -9.85 3.41
C VAL A 32 8.59 -9.53 2.08
N LEU A 33 7.81 -9.32 1.01
CA LEU A 33 8.33 -9.09 -0.33
C LEU A 33 9.11 -7.79 -0.47
N THR A 34 8.75 -6.75 0.28
CA THR A 34 9.43 -5.45 0.22
C THR A 34 10.62 -5.36 1.17
N THR A 35 10.51 -5.98 2.34
CA THR A 35 11.45 -5.77 3.46
C THR A 35 12.57 -6.81 3.47
N VAL A 36 12.25 -8.07 3.14
CA VAL A 36 13.24 -9.15 3.18
C VAL A 36 14.39 -8.93 2.20
N PRO A 37 14.17 -8.53 0.92
CA PRO A 37 15.29 -8.29 0.00
C PRO A 37 16.27 -7.22 0.51
N TYR A 38 15.75 -6.14 1.09
CA TYR A 38 16.57 -5.08 1.68
C TYR A 38 17.43 -5.60 2.85
N PHE A 39 16.81 -6.27 3.83
CA PHE A 39 17.56 -6.80 4.97
C PHE A 39 18.52 -7.92 4.59
N VAL A 40 18.11 -8.83 3.70
CA VAL A 40 18.99 -9.88 3.19
C VAL A 40 20.22 -9.23 2.55
N ALA A 41 20.04 -8.25 1.66
CA ALA A 41 21.16 -7.54 1.04
C ALA A 41 22.07 -6.85 2.07
N LYS A 42 21.49 -6.17 3.06
CA LYS A 42 22.23 -5.49 4.13
C LYS A 42 23.02 -6.47 5.02
N PHE A 43 22.49 -7.67 5.29
CA PHE A 43 23.17 -8.69 6.09
C PHE A 43 24.19 -9.51 5.31
N THR A 44 23.96 -9.77 4.02
CA THR A 44 24.89 -10.56 3.19
C THR A 44 26.13 -9.77 2.77
N GLY A 45 26.10 -8.45 2.91
CA GLY A 45 27.16 -7.58 2.41
C GLY A 45 26.90 -7.12 0.97
N PRO A 46 27.68 -6.14 0.48
CA PRO A 46 27.53 -5.60 -0.86
C PRO A 46 27.68 -6.70 -1.91
N VAL A 47 26.76 -6.75 -2.85
CA VAL A 47 26.84 -7.70 -3.97
C VAL A 47 27.48 -6.99 -5.15
N PRO A 48 28.67 -7.41 -5.61
CA PRO A 48 29.29 -6.81 -6.79
C PRO A 48 28.43 -7.07 -8.02
N ILE A 49 28.19 -6.03 -8.82
CA ILE A 49 27.45 -6.14 -10.09
C ILE A 49 28.40 -5.98 -11.27
N SER A 50 28.28 -6.88 -12.23
CA SER A 50 29.09 -6.82 -13.45
C SER A 50 28.56 -5.78 -14.44
N MET A 51 29.44 -5.26 -15.31
CA MET A 51 29.03 -4.32 -16.35
C MET A 51 27.99 -4.91 -17.32
N LYS A 52 28.09 -6.21 -17.59
CA LYS A 52 27.11 -6.92 -18.42
C LYS A 52 25.72 -6.87 -17.79
N GLU A 53 25.65 -7.07 -16.47
CA GLU A 53 24.39 -6.99 -15.72
C GLU A 53 23.87 -5.57 -15.66
N LEU A 54 24.71 -4.55 -15.38
CA LEU A 54 24.30 -3.14 -15.36
C LEU A 54 23.59 -2.71 -16.66
N VAL A 55 24.10 -3.15 -17.81
CA VAL A 55 23.57 -2.79 -19.13
C VAL A 55 22.30 -3.58 -19.47
N SER A 56 22.18 -4.81 -19.00
CA SER A 56 21.02 -5.67 -19.27
C SER A 56 19.90 -5.54 -18.24
N THR A 57 20.15 -4.86 -17.11
CA THR A 57 19.19 -4.77 -16.02
C THR A 57 18.13 -3.73 -16.36
N GLU A 58 16.91 -4.19 -16.58
CA GLU A 58 15.73 -3.34 -16.49
C GLU A 58 15.49 -3.03 -15.01
N VAL A 59 16.10 -1.95 -14.52
CA VAL A 59 15.76 -1.42 -13.19
C VAL A 59 14.41 -0.76 -13.31
N ASN A 60 13.45 -1.18 -12.48
CA ASN A 60 12.17 -0.52 -12.36
C ASN A 60 12.11 0.21 -11.03
N PHE A 61 11.52 1.41 -11.02
CA PHE A 61 11.25 2.22 -9.83
C PHE A 61 10.64 1.42 -8.66
N ILE A 62 9.84 0.39 -8.94
CA ILE A 62 9.15 -0.41 -7.91
C ILE A 62 10.11 -1.38 -7.18
N GLN A 63 11.22 -1.78 -7.79
CA GLN A 63 12.20 -2.71 -7.20
C GLN A 63 13.63 -2.28 -7.53
N PRO A 64 14.18 -1.28 -6.80
CA PRO A 64 15.59 -0.94 -6.95
C PRO A 64 16.46 -2.13 -6.52
N LEU A 65 17.62 -2.29 -7.18
CA LEU A 65 18.60 -3.29 -6.76
C LEU A 65 19.40 -2.72 -5.61
N TYR A 66 19.00 -3.08 -4.39
CA TYR A 66 19.63 -2.62 -3.15
C TYR A 66 21.03 -3.19 -2.96
N PHE A 67 21.89 -2.39 -2.33
CA PHE A 67 23.19 -2.81 -1.80
C PHE A 67 24.09 -3.48 -2.86
N ARG A 68 24.19 -2.81 -4.01
CA ARG A 68 25.07 -3.18 -5.11
C ARG A 68 26.37 -2.43 -5.02
N GLU A 69 27.46 -3.16 -5.18
CA GLU A 69 28.80 -2.60 -5.30
C GLU A 69 29.13 -2.46 -6.79
N VAL A 70 29.46 -1.24 -7.20
CA VAL A 70 29.94 -0.93 -8.54
C VAL A 70 31.36 -0.41 -8.43
N THR A 71 32.26 -0.97 -9.22
CA THR A 71 33.65 -0.54 -9.32
C THR A 71 33.92 -0.06 -10.73
N GLY A 72 34.34 1.20 -10.85
CA GLY A 72 34.77 1.83 -12.10
C GLY A 72 36.29 1.91 -12.22
N GLU A 73 36.75 2.47 -13.33
CA GLU A 73 38.16 2.76 -13.59
C GLU A 73 38.55 4.12 -13.00
N GLU A 74 37.70 5.13 -13.18
CA GLU A 74 37.93 6.51 -12.76
C GLU A 74 36.62 7.15 -12.30
N MET A 75 36.72 8.15 -11.43
CA MET A 75 35.58 8.91 -10.91
C MET A 75 35.78 10.39 -11.20
N PHE A 76 34.76 11.04 -11.75
CA PHE A 76 34.77 12.47 -12.04
C PHE A 76 33.69 13.18 -11.24
N ASP A 77 34.04 14.33 -10.63
CA ASP A 77 33.02 15.24 -10.11
C ASP A 77 32.25 15.85 -11.29
N SER A 78 30.92 15.72 -11.27
CA SER A 78 30.09 16.32 -12.32
C SER A 78 29.95 17.83 -12.13
N GLY A 79 30.22 18.36 -10.93
CA GLY A 79 29.95 19.74 -10.55
C GLY A 79 28.48 20.03 -10.25
N TYR A 80 27.58 19.07 -10.45
CA TYR A 80 26.15 19.21 -10.17
C TYR A 80 25.83 18.77 -8.73
N TYR A 81 24.95 19.53 -8.10
CA TYR A 81 24.40 19.21 -6.79
C TYR A 81 22.97 19.72 -6.65
N TYR A 82 22.16 19.05 -5.82
CA TYR A 82 20.82 19.50 -5.45
C TYR A 82 20.77 19.83 -3.96
N GLU A 83 20.34 21.04 -3.64
CA GLU A 83 20.07 21.43 -2.26
C GLU A 83 18.57 21.29 -1.96
N THR A 84 18.24 20.59 -0.87
CA THR A 84 16.90 20.59 -0.30
C THR A 84 16.84 21.64 0.80
N TYR A 85 15.82 22.49 0.76
CA TYR A 85 15.62 23.55 1.76
C TYR A 85 14.44 23.23 2.67
N ASP A 86 14.57 23.56 3.95
CA ASP A 86 13.47 23.59 4.90
C ASP A 86 12.50 24.72 4.53
N SER A 87 11.22 24.39 4.35
CA SER A 87 10.20 25.33 3.88
C SER A 87 9.88 26.45 4.88
N ASP A 88 10.14 26.22 6.18
CA ASP A 88 9.75 27.14 7.25
C ASP A 88 10.92 28.07 7.63
N THR A 89 12.15 27.58 7.56
CA THR A 89 13.37 28.30 7.96
C THR A 89 14.23 28.75 6.79
N GLY A 90 14.04 28.18 5.60
CA GLY A 90 14.88 28.41 4.42
C GLY A 90 16.29 27.83 4.53
N ALA A 91 16.59 27.05 5.57
CA ALA A 91 17.89 26.44 5.77
C ALA A 91 18.08 25.23 4.84
N VAL A 92 19.31 25.03 4.34
CA VAL A 92 19.67 23.80 3.60
C VAL A 92 19.62 22.62 4.57
N THR A 93 18.79 21.63 4.27
CA THR A 93 18.63 20.41 5.07
C THR A 93 19.38 19.23 4.49
N ASN A 94 19.57 19.22 3.17
CA ASN A 94 20.31 18.17 2.49
C ASN A 94 20.99 18.71 1.23
N THR A 95 22.16 18.18 0.90
CA THR A 95 22.85 18.48 -0.36
C THR A 95 23.26 17.16 -1.00
N ASP A 96 22.74 16.90 -2.20
CA ASP A 96 23.05 15.70 -2.96
C ASP A 96 24.07 16.04 -4.03
N TYR A 97 25.22 15.39 -4.01
CA TYR A 97 26.28 15.55 -5.01
C TYR A 97 26.19 14.45 -6.07
N PHE A 98 26.55 14.81 -7.30
CA PHE A 98 26.54 13.88 -8.43
C PHE A 98 27.94 13.72 -8.99
N GLY A 99 28.31 12.48 -9.29
CA GLY A 99 29.56 12.18 -9.96
C GLY A 99 29.38 11.15 -11.06
N LEU A 100 30.37 11.11 -11.94
CA LEU A 100 30.37 10.26 -13.13
C LEU A 100 31.43 9.17 -12.93
N LEU A 101 30.97 7.95 -12.71
CA LEU A 101 31.83 6.78 -12.59
C LEU A 101 32.08 6.21 -13.99
N TYR A 102 33.33 6.26 -14.43
CA TYR A 102 33.73 5.70 -15.72
C TYR A 102 33.91 4.18 -15.61
N LEU A 103 33.16 3.45 -16.44
CA LEU A 103 33.12 1.98 -16.44
C LEU A 103 33.91 1.35 -17.60
N GLY A 104 34.63 2.16 -18.36
CA GLY A 104 35.29 1.73 -19.60
C GLY A 104 34.38 1.79 -20.83
N SER A 105 34.99 1.74 -22.02
CA SER A 105 34.29 1.75 -23.33
C SER A 105 33.33 2.94 -23.52
N ASP A 106 33.75 4.13 -23.08
CA ASP A 106 32.99 5.38 -23.15
C ASP A 106 31.64 5.35 -22.40
N ARG A 107 31.52 4.48 -21.39
CA ARG A 107 30.30 4.34 -20.57
C ARG A 107 30.47 4.94 -19.20
N PHE A 108 29.46 5.72 -18.80
CA PHE A 108 29.43 6.38 -17.50
C PHE A 108 28.18 5.96 -16.72
N LEU A 109 28.38 5.70 -15.44
CA LEU A 109 27.33 5.52 -14.47
C LEU A 109 27.24 6.76 -13.59
N LEU A 110 26.03 7.28 -13.45
CA LEU A 110 25.78 8.36 -12.52
C LEU A 110 25.79 7.82 -11.08
N VAL A 111 26.52 8.47 -10.20
CA VAL A 111 26.56 8.17 -8.76
C VAL A 111 26.07 9.38 -7.99
N ARG A 112 25.14 9.17 -7.05
CA ARG A 112 24.60 10.20 -6.16
C ARG A 112 25.05 9.94 -4.73
N THR A 113 25.66 10.94 -4.09
CA THR A 113 26.25 10.86 -2.75
C THR A 113 25.80 12.04 -1.86
N GLU A 114 25.85 11.87 -0.53
CA GLU A 114 25.56 12.96 0.44
C GLU A 114 26.77 13.89 0.63
N ASP A 115 27.96 13.33 0.49
CA ASP A 115 29.22 14.06 0.53
C ASP A 115 29.71 14.36 -0.89
N ARG A 116 30.59 15.35 -1.03
CA ARG A 116 31.30 15.62 -2.29
C ARG A 116 31.99 14.34 -2.78
N VAL A 117 31.93 14.16 -4.09
CA VAL A 117 32.56 13.05 -4.79
C VAL A 117 34.07 13.05 -4.52
N ASP A 118 34.60 11.91 -4.08
CA ASP A 118 36.04 11.67 -4.01
C ASP A 118 36.50 11.04 -5.34
N GLU A 119 37.23 11.80 -6.14
CA GLU A 119 37.79 11.34 -7.42
C GLU A 119 38.79 10.17 -7.24
N GLY A 120 39.35 10.01 -6.04
CA GLY A 120 40.22 8.88 -5.68
C GLY A 120 39.45 7.59 -5.35
N GLN A 121 38.14 7.67 -5.12
CA GLN A 121 37.29 6.52 -4.83
C GLN A 121 36.62 6.03 -6.11
N THR A 122 36.91 4.79 -6.50
CA THR A 122 36.36 4.15 -7.71
C THR A 122 35.35 3.04 -7.41
N THR A 123 35.14 2.70 -6.14
CA THR A 123 34.17 1.70 -5.69
C THR A 123 33.09 2.37 -4.84
N TYR A 124 31.84 2.19 -5.24
CA TYR A 124 30.68 2.74 -4.54
C TYR A 124 29.67 1.63 -4.25
N VAL A 125 29.02 1.76 -3.09
CA VAL A 125 27.94 0.86 -2.66
C VAL A 125 26.67 1.66 -2.52
N GLY A 126 25.60 1.20 -3.15
CA GLY A 126 24.32 1.89 -3.11
C GLY A 126 23.19 1.07 -3.70
N SER A 127 22.06 1.73 -3.95
CA SER A 127 20.91 1.16 -4.63
C SER A 127 20.90 1.61 -6.07
N LEU A 128 20.82 0.68 -7.02
CA LEU A 128 20.60 1.03 -8.42
C LEU A 128 19.14 1.42 -8.61
N THR A 129 18.93 2.62 -9.15
CA THR A 129 17.62 3.18 -9.43
C THR A 129 17.60 3.81 -10.83
N THR A 130 16.41 4.00 -11.39
CA THR A 130 16.23 4.72 -12.64
C THR A 130 16.51 6.20 -12.44
N ILE A 131 17.14 6.84 -13.43
CA ILE A 131 17.33 8.29 -13.43
C ILE A 131 15.94 8.96 -13.56
N SER A 132 15.63 9.91 -12.69
CA SER A 132 14.39 10.67 -12.77
C SER A 132 14.43 11.64 -13.96
N ASP A 133 13.27 11.93 -14.56
CA ASP A 133 13.16 12.86 -15.69
C ASP A 133 13.75 14.26 -15.41
N GLU A 134 13.74 14.70 -14.14
CA GLU A 134 14.37 15.96 -13.70
C GLU A 134 15.89 15.91 -13.86
N ILE A 135 16.55 14.95 -13.20
CA ILE A 135 18.01 14.71 -13.36
C ILE A 135 18.40 14.48 -14.83
N GLN A 136 17.57 13.77 -15.60
CA GLN A 136 17.82 13.55 -17.02
C GLN A 136 17.90 14.87 -17.79
N ARG A 137 16.92 15.77 -17.59
CA ARG A 137 16.86 17.05 -18.29
C ARG A 137 17.87 18.07 -17.79
N ASP A 138 18.03 18.17 -16.48
CA ASP A 138 18.73 19.30 -15.87
C ASP A 138 20.24 19.06 -15.75
N MET A 139 20.66 17.80 -15.80
CA MET A 139 22.07 17.43 -15.67
C MET A 139 22.58 16.64 -16.86
N ILE A 140 21.93 15.55 -17.26
CA ILE A 140 22.47 14.71 -18.35
C ILE A 140 22.40 15.45 -19.69
N ASP A 141 21.27 16.09 -19.98
CA ASP A 141 21.13 16.86 -21.22
C ASP A 141 22.01 18.12 -21.20
N ASP A 142 22.27 18.71 -20.03
CA ASP A 142 23.19 19.85 -19.86
C ASP A 142 24.65 19.44 -20.08
N LEU A 143 25.09 18.34 -19.45
CA LEU A 143 26.41 17.75 -19.68
C LEU A 143 26.63 17.41 -21.16
N ARG A 144 25.62 16.83 -21.82
CA ARG A 144 25.70 16.55 -23.27
C ARG A 144 25.85 17.82 -24.09
N ARG A 145 25.16 18.91 -23.71
CA ARG A 145 25.30 20.20 -24.39
C ARG A 145 26.70 20.80 -24.21
N GLU A 146 27.29 20.66 -23.03
CA GLU A 146 28.66 21.12 -22.75
C GLU A 146 29.72 20.31 -23.49
N LEU A 147 29.55 19.00 -23.55
CA LEU A 147 30.44 18.07 -24.26
C LEU A 147 30.37 18.21 -25.80
N GLY A 148 29.27 18.73 -26.33
CA GLY A 148 29.12 19.04 -27.75
C GLY A 148 29.28 17.80 -28.63
N ALA A 149 30.28 17.80 -29.52
CA ALA A 149 30.52 16.71 -30.47
C ALA A 149 30.97 15.40 -29.80
N ASP A 150 31.57 15.47 -28.61
CA ASP A 150 32.04 14.29 -27.88
C ASP A 150 30.89 13.60 -27.14
N ALA A 151 29.73 14.25 -27.01
CA ALA A 151 28.55 13.71 -26.34
C ALA A 151 27.99 12.44 -27.02
N ASP A 152 28.13 12.33 -28.35
CA ASP A 152 27.65 11.17 -29.11
C ASP A 152 28.53 9.92 -28.89
N THR A 153 29.78 10.11 -28.46
CA THR A 153 30.66 9.00 -28.09
C THR A 153 30.40 8.48 -26.67
N ILE A 154 29.87 9.34 -25.80
CA ILE A 154 29.66 9.05 -24.38
C ILE A 154 28.28 8.42 -24.16
N GLN A 155 28.27 7.22 -23.57
CA GLN A 155 27.06 6.49 -23.24
C GLN A 155 26.77 6.54 -21.73
N PHE A 156 25.85 7.42 -21.34
CA PHE A 156 25.27 7.39 -19.99
C PHE A 156 24.32 6.19 -19.86
N LEU A 157 24.52 5.39 -18.82
CA LEU A 157 23.58 4.32 -18.50
C LEU A 157 22.23 4.94 -18.04
N PRO A 158 21.09 4.31 -18.37
CA PRO A 158 19.75 4.80 -17.98
C PRO A 158 19.42 4.56 -16.49
N VAL A 159 20.45 4.34 -15.68
CA VAL A 159 20.37 4.02 -14.25
C VAL A 159 21.42 4.84 -13.50
N MET A 160 21.17 5.09 -12.22
CA MET A 160 22.13 5.69 -11.31
C MET A 160 22.31 4.84 -10.07
N LEU A 161 23.48 4.95 -9.45
CA LEU A 161 23.76 4.42 -8.13
C LEU A 161 23.46 5.49 -7.08
N ASP A 162 22.37 5.31 -6.33
CA ASP A 162 22.04 6.17 -5.19
C ASP A 162 22.68 5.57 -3.92
N THR A 163 23.71 6.21 -3.38
CA THR A 163 24.37 5.73 -2.15
C THR A 163 23.63 6.15 -0.89
N ARG A 164 22.54 6.91 -1.02
CA ARG A 164 21.77 7.41 0.10
C ARG A 164 20.78 6.36 0.57
N ASP A 165 20.68 6.21 1.89
CA ASP A 165 19.62 5.43 2.51
C ASP A 165 18.34 6.28 2.55
N SER A 166 17.53 6.25 1.49
CA SER A 166 16.20 6.89 1.53
C SER A 166 15.22 6.05 2.34
N GLU A 167 15.24 6.25 3.66
CA GLU A 167 14.35 5.54 4.59
C GLU A 167 12.87 5.98 4.47
N ILE A 168 12.57 7.10 3.80
CA ILE A 168 11.23 7.70 3.72
C ILE A 168 10.23 6.75 3.05
N PHE A 169 10.59 6.16 1.91
CA PHE A 169 9.71 5.24 1.20
C PHE A 169 9.41 3.99 2.03
N TRP A 170 10.38 3.53 2.82
CA TRP A 170 10.20 2.45 3.77
C TRP A 170 9.19 2.86 4.86
N TYR A 171 9.30 4.04 5.47
CA TYR A 171 8.36 4.48 6.51
C TYR A 171 6.94 4.61 6.00
N VAL A 172 6.74 5.17 4.80
CA VAL A 172 5.42 5.29 4.17
C VAL A 172 4.84 3.91 3.86
N GLY A 173 5.64 3.02 3.25
CA GLY A 173 5.23 1.64 2.96
C GLY A 173 4.86 0.86 4.24
N ALA A 174 5.70 0.97 5.26
CA ALA A 174 5.47 0.34 6.57
C ALA A 174 4.19 0.87 7.24
N ALA A 175 3.91 2.18 7.15
CA ALA A 175 2.69 2.77 7.69
C ALA A 175 1.44 2.22 6.98
N ILE A 176 1.46 2.12 5.64
CA ILE A 176 0.34 1.55 4.85
C ILE A 176 0.10 0.08 5.25
N VAL A 177 1.16 -0.72 5.31
CA VAL A 177 1.08 -2.13 5.72
C VAL A 177 0.57 -2.26 7.15
N ALA A 178 1.03 -1.41 8.08
CA ALA A 178 0.57 -1.41 9.46
C ALA A 178 -0.94 -1.13 9.56
N VAL A 179 -1.46 -0.13 8.83
CA VAL A 179 -2.90 0.17 8.77
C VAL A 179 -3.69 -1.01 8.22
N GLN A 180 -3.18 -1.66 7.16
CA GLN A 180 -3.80 -2.85 6.58
C GLN A 180 -3.86 -4.03 7.56
N ILE A 181 -2.76 -4.29 8.30
CA ILE A 181 -2.72 -5.33 9.33
C ILE A 181 -3.71 -5.01 10.45
N LEU A 182 -3.77 -3.76 10.92
CA LEU A 182 -4.73 -3.33 11.94
C LEU A 182 -6.18 -3.55 11.49
N PHE A 183 -6.50 -3.26 10.23
CA PHE A 183 -7.82 -3.54 9.67
C PHE A 183 -8.13 -5.05 9.68
N GLY A 184 -7.15 -5.87 9.29
CA GLY A 184 -7.24 -7.31 9.33
C GLY A 184 -7.48 -7.87 10.74
N VAL A 185 -6.66 -7.46 11.72
CA VAL A 185 -6.80 -7.82 13.14
C VAL A 185 -8.17 -7.41 13.67
N ARG A 186 -8.60 -6.17 13.38
CA ARG A 186 -9.93 -5.70 13.77
C ARG A 186 -11.05 -6.57 13.20
N GLY A 187 -10.93 -7.00 11.95
CA GLY A 187 -11.84 -7.94 11.31
C GLY A 187 -11.93 -9.26 12.10
N VAL A 188 -10.79 -9.86 12.43
CA VAL A 188 -10.74 -11.10 13.23
C VAL A 188 -11.37 -10.91 14.61
N VAL A 189 -11.02 -9.83 15.32
CA VAL A 189 -11.57 -9.52 16.65
C VAL A 189 -13.09 -9.34 16.59
N LEU A 190 -13.61 -8.58 15.62
CA LEU A 190 -15.04 -8.38 15.45
C LEU A 190 -15.76 -9.69 15.11
N PHE A 191 -15.16 -10.55 14.29
CA PHE A 191 -15.69 -11.87 13.99
C PHE A 191 -15.81 -12.74 15.25
N LEU A 192 -14.76 -12.83 16.06
CA LEU A 192 -14.76 -13.61 17.30
C LEU A 192 -15.80 -13.07 18.30
N GLN A 193 -15.84 -11.74 18.48
CA GLN A 193 -16.80 -11.11 19.38
C GLN A 193 -18.25 -11.38 18.95
N ARG A 194 -18.55 -11.31 17.65
CA ARG A 194 -19.91 -11.52 17.11
C ARG A 194 -20.29 -12.99 16.97
N THR A 195 -19.31 -13.89 16.94
CA THR A 195 -19.56 -15.34 16.96
C THR A 195 -19.88 -15.80 18.38
N ASN A 196 -19.19 -15.26 19.38
CA ASN A 196 -19.45 -15.56 20.79
C ASN A 196 -20.75 -14.90 21.30
N ASP A 197 -21.07 -13.71 20.80
CA ASP A 197 -22.30 -13.00 21.13
C ASP A 197 -22.92 -12.34 19.88
N PRO A 198 -23.88 -13.03 19.21
CA PRO A 198 -24.55 -12.51 18.03
C PRO A 198 -25.22 -11.15 18.24
N TYR A 199 -25.67 -10.84 19.47
CA TYR A 199 -26.39 -9.60 19.78
C TYR A 199 -25.51 -8.36 19.75
N LYS A 200 -24.17 -8.52 19.74
CA LYS A 200 -23.24 -7.42 19.49
C LYS A 200 -23.22 -6.97 18.02
N HIS A 201 -23.89 -7.68 17.12
CA HIS A 201 -23.99 -7.29 15.73
C HIS A 201 -24.76 -5.96 15.58
N PRO A 202 -24.25 -4.96 14.83
CA PRO A 202 -24.90 -3.65 14.70
C PRO A 202 -26.35 -3.72 14.19
N ALA A 203 -26.65 -4.68 13.32
CA ALA A 203 -28.02 -4.88 12.82
C ALA A 203 -29.00 -5.26 13.95
N LEU A 204 -28.60 -6.13 14.87
CA LEU A 204 -29.43 -6.51 16.03
C LEU A 204 -29.51 -5.39 17.06
N LYS A 205 -28.42 -4.66 17.28
CA LYS A 205 -28.42 -3.50 18.18
C LYS A 205 -29.44 -2.43 17.76
N LYS A 206 -29.66 -2.24 16.46
CA LYS A 206 -30.70 -1.32 15.94
C LYS A 206 -32.12 -1.77 16.28
N LEU A 207 -32.37 -3.07 16.41
CA LEU A 207 -33.68 -3.60 16.82
C LEU A 207 -34.00 -3.29 18.29
N GLY A 208 -32.99 -2.97 19.10
CA GLY A 208 -33.16 -2.58 20.49
C GLY A 208 -34.02 -1.32 20.70
N ARG A 209 -34.26 -0.52 19.64
CA ARG A 209 -35.21 0.60 19.70
C ARG A 209 -36.66 0.17 19.96
N TYR A 210 -36.98 -1.11 19.75
CA TYR A 210 -38.33 -1.67 19.92
C TYR A 210 -38.51 -2.46 21.23
N GLY A 211 -37.49 -2.51 22.09
CA GLY A 211 -37.49 -3.26 23.34
C GLY A 211 -36.27 -4.16 23.49
N ASP A 212 -36.40 -5.21 24.32
CA ASP A 212 -35.35 -6.21 24.48
C ASP A 212 -35.05 -6.90 23.14
N VAL A 213 -33.79 -6.88 22.73
CA VAL A 213 -33.36 -7.36 21.41
C VAL A 213 -33.69 -8.84 21.22
N ARG A 214 -33.60 -9.67 22.27
CA ARG A 214 -33.88 -11.10 22.16
C ARG A 214 -35.35 -11.33 21.90
N MET A 215 -36.22 -10.70 22.71
CA MET A 215 -37.67 -10.79 22.52
C MET A 215 -38.12 -10.26 21.16
N VAL A 216 -37.53 -9.15 20.70
CA VAL A 216 -37.86 -8.58 19.38
C VAL A 216 -37.44 -9.52 18.26
N VAL A 217 -36.22 -10.07 18.30
CA VAL A 217 -35.75 -11.04 17.30
C VAL A 217 -36.62 -12.29 17.30
N ASP A 218 -36.94 -12.85 18.46
CA ASP A 218 -37.79 -14.03 18.59
C ASP A 218 -39.20 -13.76 18.02
N SER A 219 -39.77 -12.58 18.27
CA SER A 219 -41.07 -12.19 17.71
C SER A 219 -41.04 -12.08 16.18
N ILE A 220 -39.95 -11.54 15.62
CA ILE A 220 -39.79 -11.41 14.17
C ILE A 220 -39.61 -12.79 13.53
N GLU A 221 -38.81 -13.67 14.14
CA GLU A 221 -38.62 -15.04 13.65
C GLU A 221 -39.90 -15.87 13.69
N GLN A 222 -40.68 -15.74 14.78
CA GLN A 222 -41.97 -16.42 14.87
C GLN A 222 -42.93 -15.92 13.78
N ASP A 223 -42.97 -14.62 13.52
CA ASP A 223 -43.77 -14.02 12.46
C ASP A 223 -43.31 -14.49 11.07
N LEU A 224 -42.00 -14.50 10.80
CA LEU A 224 -41.41 -15.01 9.55
C LEU A 224 -41.68 -16.50 9.34
N ALA A 225 -41.76 -17.30 10.40
CA ALA A 225 -42.05 -18.72 10.32
C ALA A 225 -43.53 -19.03 10.05
N LEU A 226 -44.44 -18.15 10.51
CA LEU A 226 -45.88 -18.33 10.36
C LEU A 226 -46.42 -17.77 9.04
N GLN A 227 -45.98 -16.56 8.67
CA GLN A 227 -46.49 -15.86 7.50
C GLN A 227 -45.40 -14.93 6.94
N ASP A 228 -44.89 -15.29 5.77
CA ASP A 228 -43.86 -14.54 5.06
C ASP A 228 -44.35 -14.25 3.63
N GLU A 229 -44.82 -13.03 3.39
CA GLU A 229 -45.02 -12.53 2.04
C GLU A 229 -43.77 -11.78 1.58
N VAL A 230 -43.04 -12.37 0.65
CA VAL A 230 -41.77 -11.84 0.16
C VAL A 230 -41.99 -10.96 -1.06
N ILE A 231 -41.68 -9.67 -0.95
CA ILE A 231 -41.64 -8.73 -2.08
C ILE A 231 -40.19 -8.60 -2.58
N GLY A 232 -39.95 -9.05 -3.81
CA GLY A 232 -38.61 -9.06 -4.40
C GLY A 232 -37.71 -10.12 -3.75
N LYS A 233 -36.48 -9.75 -3.37
CA LYS A 233 -35.49 -10.70 -2.79
C LYS A 233 -35.24 -10.55 -1.29
N ASN A 234 -35.55 -9.37 -0.74
CA ASN A 234 -35.01 -8.92 0.54
C ASN A 234 -36.08 -8.35 1.48
N LEU A 235 -37.30 -8.09 1.00
CA LEU A 235 -38.37 -7.48 1.79
C LEU A 235 -39.39 -8.54 2.17
N HIS A 236 -39.56 -8.74 3.46
CA HIS A 236 -40.47 -9.69 4.07
C HIS A 236 -41.58 -8.92 4.77
N LEU A 237 -42.82 -9.20 4.42
CA LEU A 237 -44.01 -8.67 5.05
C LEU A 237 -44.61 -9.78 5.93
N THR A 238 -44.66 -9.53 7.24
CA THR A 238 -45.26 -10.45 8.20
C THR A 238 -46.55 -9.87 8.77
N ARG A 239 -47.08 -10.46 9.84
CA ARG A 239 -48.28 -9.92 10.49
C ARG A 239 -48.03 -8.59 11.20
N ASN A 240 -46.90 -8.47 11.90
CA ASN A 240 -46.61 -7.29 12.74
C ASN A 240 -45.41 -6.48 12.27
N TRP A 241 -44.59 -7.04 11.36
CA TRP A 241 -43.32 -6.45 10.97
C TRP A 241 -43.15 -6.35 9.45
N VAL A 242 -42.49 -5.28 9.04
CA VAL A 242 -41.83 -5.18 7.73
C VAL A 242 -40.34 -5.37 7.96
N VAL A 243 -39.78 -6.44 7.40
CA VAL A 243 -38.37 -6.83 7.61
C VAL A 243 -37.62 -6.77 6.29
N PHE A 244 -36.60 -5.93 6.22
CA PHE A 244 -35.67 -5.87 5.10
C PHE A 244 -34.35 -6.54 5.48
N ILE A 245 -34.01 -7.62 4.78
CA ILE A 245 -32.82 -8.43 5.01
C ILE A 245 -31.93 -8.34 3.77
N SER A 246 -30.75 -7.73 3.90
CA SER A 246 -29.82 -7.62 2.77
C SER A 246 -28.36 -7.60 3.23
N GLY A 247 -27.56 -8.54 2.71
CA GLY A 247 -26.10 -8.52 2.87
C GLY A 247 -25.59 -8.51 4.32
N GLY A 248 -26.37 -9.02 5.27
CA GLY A 248 -26.05 -8.96 6.70
C GLY A 248 -26.58 -7.74 7.45
N ASN A 249 -27.19 -6.79 6.74
CA ASN A 249 -27.98 -5.73 7.33
C ASN A 249 -29.41 -6.23 7.49
N ILE A 250 -29.99 -5.90 8.64
CA ILE A 250 -31.38 -6.23 8.98
C ILE A 250 -32.00 -4.93 9.46
N GLN A 251 -33.08 -4.55 8.81
CA GLN A 251 -33.91 -3.43 9.22
C GLN A 251 -35.31 -3.98 9.42
N ALA A 252 -35.88 -3.75 10.60
CA ALA A 252 -37.26 -4.08 10.86
C ALA A 252 -37.98 -2.83 11.35
N THR A 253 -39.25 -2.72 10.97
CA THR A 253 -40.18 -1.69 11.42
C THR A 253 -41.53 -2.35 11.69
N ARG A 254 -42.20 -1.97 12.79
CA ARG A 254 -43.56 -2.43 13.07
C ARG A 254 -44.54 -1.74 12.13
N TYR A 255 -45.61 -2.42 11.73
CA TYR A 255 -46.67 -1.77 10.95
C TYR A 255 -47.30 -0.57 11.66
N SER A 256 -47.40 -0.60 13.00
CA SER A 256 -47.90 0.50 13.81
C SER A 256 -47.11 1.79 13.63
N ASP A 257 -45.83 1.68 13.25
CA ASP A 257 -44.90 2.79 13.17
C ASP A 257 -44.69 3.24 11.71
N LEU A 258 -45.41 2.62 10.78
CA LEU A 258 -45.29 2.82 9.34
C LEU A 258 -46.30 3.88 8.90
N VAL A 259 -45.79 5.07 8.56
CA VAL A 259 -46.61 6.14 7.98
C VAL A 259 -46.53 6.04 6.46
N TRP A 260 -47.66 5.74 5.83
CA TRP A 260 -47.76 5.64 4.37
C TRP A 260 -48.00 7.02 3.78
N LEU A 261 -47.08 7.47 2.92
CA LEU A 261 -47.24 8.70 2.14
C LEU A 261 -47.41 8.30 0.68
N TYR A 262 -48.65 8.37 0.19
CA TYR A 262 -48.95 8.12 -1.22
C TYR A 262 -48.85 9.43 -1.99
N LYS A 263 -47.93 9.48 -2.97
CA LYS A 263 -47.83 10.61 -3.88
C LYS A 263 -48.95 10.51 -4.91
N HIS A 264 -49.98 11.32 -4.74
CA HIS A 264 -50.98 11.49 -5.79
C HIS A 264 -50.31 12.21 -6.97
N THR A 265 -50.31 11.55 -8.13
CA THR A 265 -49.93 12.17 -9.41
C THR A 265 -51.21 12.56 -10.13
#